data_AF-A0AAV9H3W1-F1
#
_entry.id   AF-A0AAV9H3W1-F1
#
_cell.length_a   1.000
_cell.length_b   1.000
_cell.length_c   1.000
_cell.angle_alpha   90.00
_cell.angle_beta   90.00
_cell.angle_gamma   90.00
#
_symmetry.space_group_name_H-M   'P 1'
#
loop_
_entity.id
_entity.type
_entity.pdbx_description
1 polymer ?
#
loop_
_entity_poly.entity_id
_entity_poly.type
_entity_poly.pdbx_seq_one_letter_code
_entity_poly.pdbx_strand_id
1 'polypeptide(L)'
;MSVLGRKPNWQQKLRQTEAKERMLSGRLDKFPIPEIQKIGDRVLKDKSPLLRKITPQSEECDVLFANELLTVKGQLGTHESAILSCLHLLSYTQARGQILSIRPDPRQPDVFFERRLGVYLQCIILSRRANSEVCSEEEASAAEDCLGVLQGRAKDFPSILRLLEAVGYETCEAVLPLELIKRALKVSHYQENLTRELNALKHARQWFDAYKLVYSLRNVVGLPRADQMLRDTFPDYPMWAAWRPDSRRIMSWESPNLVPYRDQLLTILDLEGPDTTGQQRGTMRMSSPGAFTGPSQSTHTTQRDILDRLLDILDSSLAVGPGTVNLLIALCIEREDVSERTLTQLEAAVQIVNDAVSETLASFVRALSPGSELITRMSAFGSAVGILTQHPALRVPFGVSFDINHRASGAFTAGQSLFSRCLAESHRDCASVGSSVLALGRALLSAEWLHSQWQPDFVELLHRLPTEEELWASVQAIEGQGGAPGSVADYIGFLATRLGGVQIAASEAIGDLIGCELLAIGDEVKVLSESSCIEVTDVTRARE
;
A
#
# COMPACT_ATOMS: atom_id res chain seq x y z
N MET A 1 18.59 48.10 -64.78
CA MET A 1 17.15 48.39 -64.93
C MET A 1 16.41 47.73 -63.78
N SER A 2 16.00 48.51 -62.78
CA SER A 2 15.32 48.04 -61.58
C SER A 2 13.92 48.66 -61.48
N VAL A 3 13.06 47.92 -60.78
CA VAL A 3 11.77 48.32 -60.18
C VAL A 3 10.66 48.69 -61.16
N LEU A 4 9.75 47.75 -61.40
CA LEU A 4 8.30 47.97 -61.49
C LEU A 4 7.59 46.60 -61.27
N GLY A 5 6.93 46.42 -60.11
CA GLY A 5 5.86 45.42 -59.97
C GLY A 5 5.86 44.40 -58.81
N ARG A 6 6.80 44.41 -57.85
CA ARG A 6 6.73 43.45 -56.71
C ARG A 6 5.71 43.88 -55.65
N LYS A 7 4.46 43.46 -55.82
CA LYS A 7 3.44 43.28 -54.76
C LYS A 7 3.07 41.80 -54.68
N PRO A 8 2.68 41.29 -53.51
CA PRO A 8 3.39 41.23 -52.25
C PRO A 8 4.05 39.86 -52.07
N ASN A 9 5.21 39.84 -51.41
CA ASN A 9 5.82 38.62 -50.93
C ASN A 9 4.81 37.94 -49.97
N TRP A 10 4.14 36.85 -50.38
CA TRP A 10 3.07 36.17 -49.61
C TRP A 10 3.48 35.86 -48.16
N GLN A 11 4.78 35.70 -47.92
CA GLN A 11 5.41 35.60 -46.61
C GLN A 11 5.10 36.80 -45.70
N GLN A 12 5.08 38.02 -46.23
CA GLN A 12 4.71 39.23 -45.49
C GLN A 12 3.23 39.24 -45.13
N LYS A 13 2.35 38.72 -46.00
CA LYS A 13 0.93 38.52 -45.67
C LYS A 13 0.79 37.49 -44.54
N LEU A 14 1.51 36.37 -44.60
CA LEU A 14 1.53 35.38 -43.51
C LEU A 14 2.02 35.99 -42.19
N ARG A 15 3.07 36.82 -42.21
CA ARG A 15 3.59 37.52 -41.03
C ARG A 15 2.61 38.53 -40.43
N GLN A 16 1.66 39.04 -41.23
CA GLN A 16 0.62 39.96 -40.76
C GLN A 16 -0.59 39.23 -40.15
N THR A 17 -0.68 37.91 -40.33
CA THR A 17 -1.70 37.10 -39.66
C THR A 17 -1.29 36.76 -38.23
N GLU A 18 -2.27 36.39 -37.40
CA GLU A 18 -2.00 35.87 -36.05
C GLU A 18 -1.43 34.44 -36.06
N ALA A 19 -1.32 33.77 -37.22
CA ALA A 19 -0.97 32.35 -37.31
C ALA A 19 0.35 32.02 -36.60
N LYS A 20 1.39 32.83 -36.79
CA LYS A 20 2.68 32.68 -36.10
C LYS A 20 2.51 32.71 -34.58
N GLU A 21 1.77 33.70 -34.06
CA GLU A 21 1.57 33.86 -32.62
C GLU A 21 0.72 32.73 -32.04
N ARG A 22 -0.30 32.28 -32.76
CA ARG A 22 -1.16 31.15 -32.37
C ARG A 22 -0.38 29.83 -32.33
N MET A 23 0.48 29.58 -33.31
CA MET A 23 1.40 28.44 -33.34
C MET A 23 2.38 28.45 -32.16
N LEU A 24 2.96 29.61 -31.88
CA LEU A 24 3.93 29.74 -30.78
C LEU A 24 3.27 29.71 -29.39
N SER A 25 2.01 30.09 -29.28
CA SER A 25 1.25 30.09 -28.02
C SER A 25 0.48 28.79 -27.75
N GLY A 26 0.45 27.84 -28.68
CA GLY A 26 -0.23 26.56 -28.50
C GLY A 26 -1.76 26.62 -28.54
N ARG A 27 -2.34 27.67 -29.11
CA ARG A 27 -3.81 27.84 -29.22
C ARG A 27 -4.35 27.23 -30.52
N LEU A 28 -4.42 25.91 -30.54
CA LEU A 28 -4.88 25.12 -31.69
C LEU A 28 -6.33 25.40 -32.09
N ASP A 29 -7.19 25.73 -31.13
CA ASP A 29 -8.61 26.07 -31.31
C ASP A 29 -8.82 27.36 -32.09
N LYS A 30 -7.86 28.29 -32.03
CA LYS A 30 -7.93 29.62 -32.66
C LYS A 30 -7.01 29.77 -33.86
N PHE A 31 -6.43 28.69 -34.35
CA PHE A 31 -5.50 28.77 -35.48
C PHE A 31 -6.25 29.06 -36.79
N PRO A 32 -5.90 30.12 -37.55
CA PRO A 32 -6.74 30.63 -38.63
C PRO A 32 -6.50 29.90 -39.97
N ILE A 33 -6.77 28.58 -40.01
CA ILE A 33 -6.57 27.74 -41.22
C ILE A 33 -7.18 28.35 -42.48
N PRO A 34 -8.47 28.77 -42.50
CA PRO A 34 -9.09 29.30 -43.72
C PRO A 34 -8.45 30.60 -44.21
N GLU A 35 -7.90 31.41 -43.30
CA GLU A 35 -7.22 32.66 -43.65
C GLU A 35 -5.88 32.38 -44.32
N ILE A 36 -5.08 31.50 -43.74
CA ILE A 36 -3.76 31.19 -44.30
C ILE A 36 -3.88 30.41 -45.62
N GLN A 37 -4.86 29.52 -45.77
CA GLN A 37 -5.10 28.80 -47.03
C GLN A 37 -5.42 29.75 -48.18
N LYS A 38 -6.22 30.82 -47.92
CA LYS A 38 -6.47 31.88 -48.91
C LYS A 38 -5.19 32.62 -49.31
N ILE A 39 -4.21 32.74 -48.42
CA ILE A 39 -2.90 33.32 -48.75
C ILE A 39 -2.13 32.36 -49.67
N GLY A 40 -2.15 31.06 -49.40
CA GLY A 40 -1.59 30.02 -50.27
C GLY A 40 -2.22 30.02 -51.67
N ASP A 41 -3.55 30.04 -51.77
CA ASP A 41 -4.28 30.09 -53.05
C ASP A 41 -3.89 31.29 -53.91
N ARG A 42 -3.61 32.43 -53.27
CA ARG A 42 -3.19 33.65 -53.97
C ARG A 42 -1.81 33.52 -54.59
N VAL A 43 -0.93 32.63 -54.10
CA VAL A 43 0.39 32.40 -54.71
C VAL A 43 0.24 31.83 -56.12
N LEU A 44 -0.75 30.95 -56.35
CA LEU A 44 -1.07 30.42 -57.68
C LEU A 44 -1.74 31.48 -58.59
N LYS A 45 -2.51 32.41 -58.01
CA LYS A 45 -3.29 33.42 -58.75
C LYS A 45 -2.51 34.70 -59.09
N ASP A 46 -1.62 35.15 -58.21
CA ASP A 46 -0.93 36.45 -58.27
C ASP A 46 0.36 36.41 -59.11
N LYS A 47 0.94 35.22 -59.37
CA LYS A 47 2.15 35.12 -60.20
C LYS A 47 1.83 35.10 -61.70
N SER A 48 2.83 35.47 -62.52
CA SER A 48 2.79 35.69 -63.98
C SER A 48 1.79 34.82 -64.76
N PRO A 49 1.24 35.28 -65.91
CA PRO A 49 0.28 34.53 -66.73
C PRO A 49 0.70 33.10 -67.12
N LEU A 50 2.01 32.78 -67.07
CA LEU A 50 2.56 31.45 -67.24
C LEU A 50 2.30 30.48 -66.07
N LEU A 51 2.14 30.98 -64.84
CA LEU A 51 1.89 30.20 -63.62
C LEU A 51 0.39 29.98 -63.34
N ARG A 52 -0.50 30.69 -64.04
CA ARG A 52 -1.96 30.48 -63.98
C ARG A 52 -2.42 29.11 -64.52
N LYS A 53 -1.50 28.32 -65.10
CA LYS A 53 -1.76 26.97 -65.61
C LYS A 53 -1.35 25.85 -64.64
N ILE A 54 -0.68 26.18 -63.52
CA ILE A 54 -0.30 25.15 -62.54
C ILE A 54 -1.56 24.62 -61.87
N THR A 55 -1.75 23.31 -61.96
CA THR A 55 -2.89 22.62 -61.35
C THR A 55 -2.51 22.25 -59.91
N PRO A 56 -3.40 22.47 -58.91
CA PRO A 56 -3.17 21.96 -57.57
C PRO A 56 -2.83 20.47 -57.59
N GLN A 57 -1.96 20.03 -56.69
CA GLN A 57 -1.48 18.64 -56.57
C GLN A 57 -0.67 18.13 -57.77
N SER A 58 -0.28 19.00 -58.73
CA SER A 58 0.69 18.66 -59.77
C SER A 58 2.14 18.78 -59.28
N GLU A 59 3.05 18.09 -59.96
CA GLU A 59 4.50 18.19 -59.69
C GLU A 59 5.01 19.64 -59.82
N GLU A 60 4.47 20.43 -60.75
CA GLU A 60 4.85 21.83 -60.92
C GLU A 60 4.40 22.69 -59.73
N CYS A 61 3.24 22.37 -59.15
CA CYS A 61 2.74 23.01 -57.92
C CYS A 61 3.65 22.69 -56.74
N ASP A 62 4.03 21.41 -56.61
CA ASP A 62 4.92 20.93 -55.57
C ASP A 62 6.28 21.62 -55.62
N VAL A 63 6.89 21.73 -56.82
CA VAL A 63 8.17 22.43 -57.03
C VAL A 63 8.05 23.92 -56.74
N LEU A 64 6.95 24.56 -57.14
CA LEU A 64 6.71 25.98 -56.86
C LEU A 64 6.67 26.25 -55.35
N PHE A 65 5.83 25.51 -54.61
CA PHE A 65 5.67 25.71 -53.19
C PHE A 65 6.90 25.25 -52.38
N ALA A 66 7.63 24.22 -52.82
CA ALA A 66 8.91 23.84 -52.21
C ALA A 66 9.90 25.02 -52.23
N ASN A 67 10.05 25.66 -53.39
CA ASN A 67 10.93 26.83 -53.55
C ASN A 67 10.47 28.02 -52.70
N GLU A 68 9.16 28.25 -52.62
CA GLU A 68 8.60 29.31 -51.78
C GLU A 68 8.79 29.03 -50.29
N LEU A 69 8.63 27.79 -49.81
CA LEU A 69 8.83 27.44 -48.40
C LEU A 69 10.30 27.60 -47.96
N LEU A 70 11.27 27.34 -48.86
CA LEU A 70 12.70 27.54 -48.56
C LEU A 70 13.04 28.97 -48.13
N THR A 71 12.30 29.97 -48.62
CA THR A 71 12.55 31.39 -48.30
C THR A 71 12.16 31.79 -46.88
N VAL A 72 11.30 31.01 -46.23
CA VAL A 72 10.86 31.21 -44.84
C VAL A 72 11.46 30.18 -43.89
N LYS A 73 12.27 29.26 -44.41
CA LYS A 73 13.02 28.28 -43.61
C LYS A 73 13.86 28.99 -42.53
N GLY A 74 13.75 28.52 -41.29
CA GLY A 74 14.43 29.11 -40.14
C GLY A 74 13.62 30.17 -39.37
N GLN A 75 12.46 30.62 -39.89
CA GLN A 75 11.56 31.51 -39.16
C GLN A 75 10.50 30.71 -38.39
N LEU A 76 10.84 30.28 -37.16
CA LEU A 76 9.94 29.48 -36.32
C LEU A 76 8.56 30.12 -36.16
N GLY A 77 7.51 29.31 -36.33
CA GLY A 77 6.11 29.69 -36.37
C GLY A 77 5.65 30.15 -37.75
N THR A 78 6.46 30.94 -38.47
CA THR A 78 6.13 31.44 -39.81
C THR A 78 6.29 30.35 -40.86
N HIS A 79 7.37 29.57 -40.81
CA HIS A 79 7.62 28.47 -41.75
C HIS A 79 6.52 27.42 -41.67
N GLU A 80 6.11 27.07 -40.46
CA GLU A 80 5.08 26.09 -40.18
C GLU A 80 3.69 26.57 -40.62
N SER A 81 3.36 27.85 -40.34
CA SER A 81 2.15 28.47 -40.87
C SER A 81 2.14 28.49 -42.39
N ALA A 82 3.31 28.68 -43.02
CA ALA A 82 3.47 28.65 -44.46
C ALA A 82 3.23 27.23 -45.03
N ILE A 83 3.76 26.19 -44.39
CA ILE A 83 3.48 24.79 -44.76
C ILE A 83 1.97 24.52 -44.68
N LEU A 84 1.33 24.84 -43.54
CA LEU A 84 -0.10 24.63 -43.34
C LEU A 84 -0.96 25.39 -44.36
N SER A 85 -0.50 26.55 -44.83
CA SER A 85 -1.21 27.37 -45.83
C SER A 85 -1.30 26.74 -47.22
N CYS A 86 -0.41 25.80 -47.55
CA CYS A 86 -0.33 25.20 -48.89
C CYS A 86 -0.62 23.69 -48.91
N LEU A 87 -0.90 23.05 -47.77
CA LEU A 87 -1.14 21.60 -47.70
C LEU A 87 -2.26 21.09 -48.62
N HIS A 88 -3.32 21.88 -48.84
CA HIS A 88 -4.43 21.50 -49.73
C HIS A 88 -4.09 21.64 -51.22
N LEU A 89 -2.96 22.29 -51.54
CA LEU A 89 -2.49 22.54 -52.91
C LEU A 89 -1.35 21.59 -53.34
N LEU A 90 -0.73 20.91 -52.37
CA LEU A 90 0.39 19.99 -52.59
C LEU A 90 -0.10 18.57 -52.83
N SER A 91 0.66 17.77 -53.58
CA SER A 91 0.43 16.32 -53.62
C SER A 91 0.63 15.70 -52.23
N TYR A 92 0.03 14.53 -51.98
CA TYR A 92 0.18 13.82 -50.69
C TYR A 92 1.65 13.65 -50.29
N THR A 93 2.49 13.19 -51.22
CA THR A 93 3.92 12.95 -50.99
C THR A 93 4.64 14.23 -50.57
N GLN A 94 4.36 15.33 -51.27
CA GLN A 94 5.00 16.61 -50.98
C GLN A 94 4.49 17.23 -49.68
N ALA A 95 3.18 17.22 -49.46
CA ALA A 95 2.55 17.70 -48.24
C ALA A 95 3.13 16.99 -47.00
N ARG A 96 3.18 15.66 -47.05
CA ARG A 96 3.74 14.83 -45.99
C ARG A 96 5.25 15.07 -45.82
N GLY A 97 6.00 15.19 -46.92
CA GLY A 97 7.42 15.53 -46.90
C GLY A 97 7.72 16.88 -46.21
N GLN A 98 6.90 17.90 -46.46
CA GLN A 98 7.06 19.21 -45.81
C GLN A 98 6.80 19.15 -44.31
N ILE A 99 5.75 18.44 -43.86
CA ILE A 99 5.49 18.23 -42.43
C ILE A 99 6.66 17.48 -41.78
N LEU A 100 7.16 16.41 -42.40
CA LEU A 100 8.29 15.66 -41.84
C LEU A 100 9.61 16.46 -41.84
N SER A 101 9.77 17.44 -42.74
CA SER A 101 10.99 18.24 -42.85
C SER A 101 11.24 19.19 -41.67
N ILE A 102 10.19 19.54 -40.92
CA ILE A 102 10.26 20.40 -39.72
C ILE A 102 10.40 19.60 -38.42
N ARG A 103 10.46 18.27 -38.51
CA ARG A 103 10.66 17.40 -37.34
C ARG A 103 12.00 17.72 -36.69
N PRO A 104 12.03 18.07 -35.39
CA PRO A 104 13.30 18.30 -34.70
C PRO A 104 14.07 17.00 -34.54
N ASP A 105 15.40 17.07 -34.62
CA ASP A 105 16.27 15.90 -34.43
C ASP A 105 16.36 15.54 -32.93
N PRO A 106 15.86 14.37 -32.49
CA PRO A 106 15.94 13.96 -31.09
C PRO A 106 17.37 13.59 -30.64
N ARG A 107 18.30 13.33 -31.57
CA ARG A 107 19.68 12.92 -31.27
C ARG A 107 20.59 14.10 -30.94
N GLN A 108 20.25 15.30 -31.39
CA GLN A 108 21.01 16.53 -31.16
C GLN A 108 20.11 17.65 -30.62
N PRO A 109 19.59 17.50 -29.39
CA PRO A 109 18.70 18.49 -28.80
C PRO A 109 19.48 19.76 -28.41
N ASP A 110 19.07 20.90 -28.95
CA ASP A 110 19.54 22.21 -28.52
C ASP A 110 18.59 22.85 -27.49
N VAL A 111 18.93 24.06 -27.04
CA VAL A 111 18.14 24.85 -26.08
C VAL A 111 16.73 25.22 -26.55
N PHE A 112 16.42 25.07 -27.85
CA PHE A 112 15.11 25.36 -28.43
C PHE A 112 14.33 24.09 -28.81
N PHE A 113 14.87 22.90 -28.53
CA PHE A 113 14.28 21.62 -28.92
C PHE A 113 12.82 21.49 -28.49
N GLU A 114 12.52 21.75 -27.22
CA GLU A 114 11.17 21.62 -26.65
C GLU A 114 10.17 22.51 -27.40
N ARG A 115 10.54 23.77 -27.64
CA ARG A 115 9.70 24.71 -28.37
C ARG A 115 9.45 24.25 -29.81
N ARG A 116 10.47 23.75 -30.50
CA ARG A 116 10.34 23.23 -31.87
C ARG A 116 9.51 21.96 -31.91
N LEU A 117 9.67 21.07 -30.93
CA LEU A 117 8.85 19.87 -30.80
C LEU A 117 7.38 20.24 -30.57
N GLY A 118 7.10 21.17 -29.67
CA GLY A 118 5.74 21.66 -29.46
C GLY A 118 5.10 22.24 -30.72
N VAL A 119 5.87 23.01 -31.51
CA VAL A 119 5.41 23.55 -32.80
C VAL A 119 5.20 22.43 -33.84
N TYR A 120 6.10 21.46 -33.90
CA TYR A 120 5.99 20.31 -34.80
C TYR A 120 4.73 19.48 -34.54
N LEU A 121 4.46 19.15 -33.27
CA LEU A 121 3.24 18.42 -32.86
C LEU A 121 1.98 19.20 -33.22
N GLN A 122 1.96 20.51 -32.98
CA GLN A 122 0.85 21.37 -33.41
C GLN A 122 0.64 21.34 -34.93
N CYS A 123 1.72 21.26 -35.72
CA CYS A 123 1.60 21.13 -37.18
C CYS A 123 0.94 19.83 -37.61
N ILE A 124 1.24 18.71 -36.94
CA ILE A 124 0.60 17.41 -37.22
C ILE A 124 -0.89 17.45 -36.90
N ILE A 125 -1.27 18.10 -35.80
CA ILE A 125 -2.67 18.22 -35.40
C ILE A 125 -3.44 19.12 -36.38
N LEU A 126 -2.83 20.25 -36.76
CA LEU A 126 -3.44 21.22 -37.68
C LEU A 126 -3.42 20.76 -39.13
N SER A 127 -2.46 19.92 -39.55
CA SER A 127 -2.40 19.39 -40.92
C SER A 127 -3.62 18.54 -41.22
N ARG A 128 -4.09 17.69 -40.29
CA ARG A 128 -5.34 16.93 -40.43
C ARG A 128 -6.55 17.84 -40.67
N ARG A 129 -6.61 18.98 -39.96
CA ARG A 129 -7.70 19.97 -40.14
C ARG A 129 -7.60 20.73 -41.47
N ALA A 130 -6.39 20.95 -41.97
CA ALA A 130 -6.14 21.64 -43.23
C ALA A 130 -6.34 20.72 -44.45
N ASN A 131 -5.92 19.46 -44.34
CA ASN A 131 -6.07 18.39 -45.32
C ASN A 131 -6.01 17.02 -44.63
N SER A 132 -7.16 16.35 -44.48
CA SER A 132 -7.29 15.07 -43.77
C SER A 132 -6.55 13.91 -44.43
N GLU A 133 -6.11 14.04 -45.69
CA GLU A 133 -5.36 13.01 -46.40
C GLU A 133 -3.88 12.98 -45.99
N VAL A 134 -3.33 14.08 -45.45
CA VAL A 134 -1.89 14.21 -45.15
C VAL A 134 -1.49 13.50 -43.85
N CYS A 135 -2.37 13.60 -42.84
CA CYS A 135 -2.19 12.98 -41.52
C CYS A 135 -3.47 12.24 -41.11
N SER A 136 -3.27 10.99 -40.69
CA SER A 136 -4.33 10.11 -40.18
C SER A 136 -4.90 10.58 -38.84
N GLU A 137 -5.96 9.92 -38.37
CA GLU A 137 -6.59 10.27 -37.09
C GLU A 137 -5.71 9.87 -35.92
N GLU A 138 -5.10 8.71 -36.07
CA GLU A 138 -4.20 8.09 -35.12
C GLU A 138 -2.95 8.95 -34.93
N GLU A 139 -2.36 9.45 -36.02
CA GLU A 139 -1.21 10.36 -35.97
C GLU A 139 -1.55 11.68 -35.28
N ALA A 140 -2.73 12.26 -35.58
CA ALA A 140 -3.17 13.50 -34.95
C ALA A 140 -3.46 13.29 -33.46
N SER A 141 -4.16 12.22 -33.08
CA SER A 141 -4.44 11.87 -31.68
C SER A 141 -3.17 11.62 -30.88
N ALA A 142 -2.22 10.86 -31.43
CA ALA A 142 -0.93 10.62 -30.78
C ALA A 142 -0.12 11.92 -30.64
N ALA A 143 -0.20 12.85 -31.60
CA ALA A 143 0.44 14.16 -31.50
C ALA A 143 -0.24 15.04 -30.43
N GLU A 144 -1.56 14.98 -30.27
CA GLU A 144 -2.30 15.65 -29.20
C GLU A 144 -1.86 15.14 -27.82
N ASP A 145 -1.81 13.82 -27.63
CA ASP A 145 -1.38 13.21 -26.38
C ASP A 145 0.08 13.58 -26.06
N CYS A 146 0.99 13.48 -27.05
CA CYS A 146 2.41 13.87 -26.89
C CYS A 146 2.57 15.37 -26.56
N LEU A 147 1.77 16.24 -27.16
CA LEU A 147 1.78 17.67 -26.87
C LEU A 147 1.27 17.95 -25.45
N GLY A 148 0.25 17.22 -25.00
CA GLY A 148 -0.26 17.27 -23.64
C GLY A 148 0.79 16.92 -22.58
N VAL A 149 1.64 15.94 -22.87
CA VAL A 149 2.78 15.53 -22.05
C VAL A 149 3.82 16.64 -21.95
N LEU A 150 4.25 17.20 -23.09
CA LEU A 150 5.25 18.27 -23.12
C LEU A 150 4.79 19.52 -22.37
N GLN A 151 3.51 19.86 -22.46
CA GLN A 151 2.95 21.04 -21.80
C GLN A 151 2.62 20.82 -20.31
N GLY A 152 2.90 19.63 -19.75
CA GLY A 152 2.54 19.28 -18.38
C GLY A 152 1.03 19.28 -18.12
N ARG A 153 0.21 19.19 -19.18
CA ARG A 153 -1.26 19.09 -19.09
C ARG A 153 -1.68 17.66 -18.80
N ALA A 154 -0.98 16.68 -19.39
CA ALA A 154 -1.08 15.28 -19.01
C ALA A 154 -0.31 15.07 -17.70
N LYS A 155 -0.97 15.38 -16.58
CA LYS A 155 -0.44 15.12 -15.23
C LYS A 155 -0.64 13.68 -14.82
N ASP A 156 -1.52 12.96 -15.51
CA ASP A 156 -1.96 11.63 -15.15
C ASP A 156 -1.31 10.56 -16.05
N PHE A 157 -0.80 9.52 -15.42
CA PHE A 157 -0.18 8.38 -16.08
C PHE A 157 -1.03 7.73 -17.19
N PRO A 158 -2.37 7.64 -17.07
CA PRO A 158 -3.23 7.11 -18.14
C PRO A 158 -3.11 7.85 -19.49
N SER A 159 -2.87 9.15 -19.49
CA SER A 159 -2.73 9.93 -20.74
C SER A 159 -1.48 9.56 -21.53
N ILE A 160 -0.41 9.18 -20.85
CA ILE A 160 0.81 8.70 -21.50
C ILE A 160 0.65 7.28 -21.98
N LEU A 161 -0.12 6.45 -21.29
CA LEU A 161 -0.41 5.12 -21.81
C LEU A 161 -1.20 5.17 -23.12
N ARG A 162 -2.14 6.11 -23.27
CA ARG A 162 -2.81 6.34 -24.56
C ARG A 162 -1.81 6.69 -25.67
N LEU A 163 -0.83 7.54 -25.38
CA LEU A 163 0.27 7.84 -26.31
C LEU A 163 1.05 6.55 -26.66
N LEU A 164 1.40 5.73 -25.68
CA LEU A 164 2.17 4.51 -25.88
C LEU A 164 1.40 3.42 -26.62
N GLU A 165 0.10 3.31 -26.38
CA GLU A 165 -0.80 2.45 -27.15
C GLU A 165 -0.85 2.92 -28.61
N ALA A 166 -1.04 4.22 -28.86
CA ALA A 166 -1.16 4.79 -30.20
C ALA A 166 0.14 4.66 -31.03
N VAL A 167 1.30 4.78 -30.38
CA VAL A 167 2.62 4.69 -31.05
C VAL A 167 3.25 3.31 -30.96
N GLY A 168 2.65 2.40 -30.19
CA GLY A 168 3.01 1.00 -30.13
C GLY A 168 2.80 0.29 -31.47
N TYR A 169 1.84 0.78 -32.26
CA TYR A 169 1.62 0.36 -33.65
C TYR A 169 2.55 1.11 -34.62
N GLU A 170 2.88 0.48 -35.76
CA GLU A 170 3.79 1.04 -36.78
C GLU A 170 3.20 2.26 -37.51
N THR A 171 1.89 2.48 -37.42
CA THR A 171 1.14 3.53 -38.14
C THR A 171 1.68 4.94 -37.89
N CYS A 172 2.15 5.23 -36.67
CA CYS A 172 2.65 6.55 -36.29
C CYS A 172 4.16 6.74 -36.49
N GLU A 173 4.92 5.72 -36.93
CA GLU A 173 6.40 5.75 -36.86
C GLU A 173 7.04 6.90 -37.66
N ALA A 174 6.51 7.17 -38.87
CA ALA A 174 7.07 8.21 -39.73
C ALA A 174 6.97 9.60 -39.07
N VAL A 175 5.87 9.88 -38.37
CA VAL A 175 5.54 11.19 -37.80
C VAL A 175 6.06 11.30 -36.36
N LEU A 176 5.84 10.27 -35.55
CA LEU A 176 6.24 10.20 -34.15
C LEU A 176 7.18 9.00 -33.95
N PRO A 177 8.46 9.13 -34.36
CA PRO A 177 9.44 8.09 -34.11
C PRO A 177 9.70 7.94 -32.60
N LEU A 178 10.06 6.73 -32.18
CA LEU A 178 10.16 6.39 -30.75
C LEU A 178 11.15 7.30 -29.99
N GLU A 179 12.27 7.65 -30.62
CA GLU A 179 13.28 8.54 -30.05
C GLU A 179 12.73 9.95 -29.73
N LEU A 180 11.77 10.42 -30.53
CA LEU A 180 11.12 11.71 -30.29
C LEU A 180 10.23 11.66 -29.06
N ILE A 181 9.51 10.55 -28.89
CA ILE A 181 8.62 10.29 -27.75
C ILE A 181 9.44 10.12 -26.47
N LYS A 182 10.49 9.30 -26.51
CA LYS A 182 11.47 9.16 -25.41
C LYS A 182 11.99 10.52 -24.96
N ARG A 183 12.35 11.38 -25.93
CA ARG A 183 12.83 12.73 -25.62
C ARG A 183 11.73 13.61 -25.03
N ALA A 184 10.50 13.53 -25.53
CA ALA A 184 9.36 14.28 -24.98
C ALA A 184 9.10 13.91 -23.52
N LEU A 185 9.06 12.61 -23.20
CA LEU A 185 8.89 12.09 -21.84
C LEU A 185 10.03 12.50 -20.90
N LYS A 186 11.27 12.55 -21.42
CA LYS A 186 12.44 13.01 -20.66
C LYS A 186 12.36 14.52 -20.34
N VAL A 187 11.93 15.34 -21.29
CA VAL A 187 11.79 16.79 -21.10
C VAL A 187 10.68 17.11 -20.09
N SER A 188 9.60 16.33 -20.07
CA SER A 188 8.51 16.50 -19.10
C SER A 188 8.80 15.92 -17.71
N HIS A 189 10.00 15.37 -17.47
CA HIS A 189 10.38 14.70 -16.21
C HIS A 189 9.39 13.60 -15.78
N TYR A 190 8.77 12.96 -16.76
CA TYR A 190 7.66 12.08 -16.48
C TYR A 190 8.09 10.84 -15.70
N GLN A 191 9.20 10.22 -16.10
CA GLN A 191 9.75 9.05 -15.41
C GLN A 191 10.01 9.37 -13.94
N GLU A 192 10.69 10.48 -13.65
CA GLU A 192 11.04 10.87 -12.30
C GLU A 192 9.80 11.17 -11.46
N ASN A 193 8.80 11.84 -12.04
CA ASN A 193 7.55 12.16 -11.36
C ASN A 193 6.74 10.91 -11.03
N LEU A 194 6.57 10.00 -11.99
CA LEU A 194 5.89 8.73 -11.79
C LEU A 194 6.60 7.87 -10.75
N THR A 195 7.91 7.71 -10.87
CA THR A 195 8.70 6.87 -9.96
C THR A 195 8.59 7.42 -8.53
N ARG A 196 8.64 8.75 -8.36
CA ARG A 196 8.45 9.40 -7.07
C ARG A 196 7.06 9.15 -6.50
N GLU A 197 6.02 9.30 -7.31
CA GLU A 197 4.63 9.12 -6.90
C GLU A 197 4.34 7.66 -6.53
N LEU A 198 4.73 6.70 -7.38
CA LEU A 198 4.58 5.26 -7.09
C LEU A 198 5.38 4.85 -5.86
N ASN A 199 6.59 5.39 -5.67
CA ASN A 199 7.36 5.13 -4.45
C ASN A 199 6.66 5.70 -3.22
N ALA A 200 6.14 6.93 -3.28
CA ALA A 200 5.41 7.51 -2.15
C ALA A 200 4.18 6.65 -1.78
N LEU A 201 3.38 6.27 -2.77
CA LEU A 201 2.19 5.41 -2.59
C LEU A 201 2.58 4.02 -2.07
N LYS A 202 3.66 3.43 -2.60
CA LYS A 202 4.21 2.15 -2.15
C LYS A 202 4.67 2.20 -0.69
N HIS A 203 5.40 3.24 -0.27
CA HIS A 203 5.84 3.39 1.12
C HIS A 203 4.64 3.61 2.05
N ALA A 204 3.64 4.36 1.59
CA ALA A 204 2.41 4.57 2.33
C ALA A 204 1.44 3.38 2.27
N ARG A 205 1.68 2.33 1.47
CA ARG A 205 0.75 1.21 1.23
C ARG A 205 -0.62 1.68 0.74
N GLN A 206 -0.63 2.76 -0.04
CA GLN A 206 -1.80 3.26 -0.78
C GLN A 206 -1.91 2.51 -2.11
N TRP A 207 -2.25 1.21 -2.00
CA TRP A 207 -2.27 0.31 -3.13
C TRP A 207 -3.37 0.60 -4.14
N PHE A 208 -4.53 1.10 -3.72
CA PHE A 208 -5.60 1.40 -4.67
C PHE A 208 -5.23 2.61 -5.52
N ASP A 209 -4.69 3.66 -4.91
CA ASP A 209 -4.19 4.83 -5.65
C ASP A 209 -3.00 4.47 -6.55
N ALA A 210 -2.07 3.64 -6.09
CA ALA A 210 -1.00 3.12 -6.94
C ALA A 210 -1.57 2.31 -8.12
N TYR A 211 -2.57 1.46 -7.88
CA TYR A 211 -3.20 0.64 -8.90
C TYR A 211 -3.91 1.49 -9.96
N LYS A 212 -4.61 2.57 -9.58
CA LYS A 212 -5.21 3.52 -10.54
C LYS A 212 -4.20 4.14 -11.48
N LEU A 213 -2.97 4.37 -11.01
CA LEU A 213 -1.91 4.87 -11.88
C LEU A 213 -1.50 3.79 -12.87
N VAL A 214 -1.24 2.56 -12.43
CA VAL A 214 -0.55 1.56 -13.28
C VAL A 214 -1.43 0.51 -13.94
N TYR A 215 -2.74 0.41 -13.63
CA TYR A 215 -3.58 -0.71 -14.08
C TYR A 215 -3.62 -0.88 -15.60
N SER A 216 -3.50 0.22 -16.35
CA SER A 216 -3.52 0.23 -17.82
C SER A 216 -2.18 -0.14 -18.45
N LEU A 217 -1.10 -0.30 -17.66
CA LEU A 217 0.19 -0.82 -18.17
C LEU A 217 0.04 -2.18 -18.84
N ARG A 218 -0.95 -2.97 -18.45
CA ARG A 218 -1.22 -4.27 -19.06
C ARG A 218 -1.60 -4.17 -20.55
N ASN A 219 -2.14 -3.04 -20.99
CA ASN A 219 -2.60 -2.86 -22.38
C ASN A 219 -1.43 -2.69 -23.35
N VAL A 220 -0.27 -2.25 -22.85
CA VAL A 220 0.95 -2.06 -23.63
C VAL A 220 1.88 -3.28 -23.57
N VAL A 221 1.58 -4.26 -22.70
CA VAL A 221 2.25 -5.56 -22.67
C VAL A 221 1.99 -6.26 -24.01
N GLY A 222 3.07 -6.57 -24.73
CA GLY A 222 3.00 -7.24 -26.04
C GLY A 222 3.03 -6.29 -27.25
N LEU A 223 3.03 -4.97 -27.04
CA LEU A 223 3.33 -3.99 -28.09
C LEU A 223 4.85 -3.77 -28.13
N PRO A 224 5.60 -4.30 -29.13
CA PRO A 224 7.06 -4.38 -29.05
C PRO A 224 7.75 -3.02 -28.84
N ARG A 225 7.26 -1.97 -29.51
CA ARG A 225 7.82 -0.61 -29.41
C ARG A 225 7.56 0.03 -28.05
N ALA A 226 6.33 -0.09 -27.55
CA ALA A 226 5.95 0.46 -26.25
C ALA A 226 6.62 -0.30 -25.10
N ASP A 227 6.67 -1.64 -25.19
CA ASP A 227 7.32 -2.51 -24.21
C ASP A 227 8.83 -2.21 -24.12
N GLN A 228 9.52 -2.11 -25.26
CA GLN A 228 10.93 -1.74 -25.29
C GLN A 228 11.16 -0.37 -24.66
N MET A 229 10.35 0.62 -25.03
CA MET A 229 10.48 1.97 -24.48
C MET A 229 10.26 1.99 -22.97
N LEU A 230 9.24 1.29 -22.47
CA LEU A 230 8.94 1.21 -21.05
C LEU A 230 10.03 0.48 -20.27
N ARG A 231 10.64 -0.57 -20.82
CA ARG A 231 11.80 -1.22 -20.18
C ARG A 231 13.01 -0.28 -20.09
N ASP A 232 13.25 0.52 -21.12
CA ASP A 232 14.34 1.49 -21.14
C ASP A 232 14.11 2.66 -20.16
N THR A 233 12.87 3.14 -20.05
CA THR A 233 12.53 4.34 -19.27
C THR A 233 11.93 4.06 -17.90
N PHE A 234 11.45 2.86 -17.62
CA PHE A 234 10.81 2.51 -16.35
C PHE A 234 11.14 1.05 -16.02
N PRO A 235 12.32 0.76 -15.45
CA PRO A 235 12.80 -0.61 -15.26
C PRO A 235 11.87 -1.52 -14.48
N ASP A 236 11.13 -0.97 -13.50
CA ASP A 236 10.15 -1.70 -12.68
C ASP A 236 8.80 -1.92 -13.39
N TYR A 237 8.64 -1.44 -14.63
CA TYR A 237 7.44 -1.61 -15.44
C TYR A 237 6.90 -3.05 -15.44
N PRO A 238 7.72 -4.11 -15.66
CA PRO A 238 7.19 -5.47 -15.74
C PRO A 238 6.50 -5.92 -14.45
N MET A 239 7.02 -5.50 -13.29
CA MET A 239 6.40 -5.76 -11.99
C MET A 239 5.01 -5.12 -11.91
N TRP A 240 4.91 -3.82 -12.21
CA TRP A 240 3.64 -3.10 -12.16
C TRP A 240 2.64 -3.58 -13.22
N ALA A 241 3.11 -3.92 -14.41
CA ALA A 241 2.27 -4.43 -15.49
C ALA A 241 1.72 -5.83 -15.21
N ALA A 242 2.46 -6.66 -14.47
CA ALA A 242 2.03 -7.98 -14.03
C ALA A 242 1.08 -7.93 -12.81
N TRP A 243 1.06 -6.84 -12.04
CA TRP A 243 0.31 -6.74 -10.78
C TRP A 243 -1.21 -6.93 -10.94
N ARG A 244 -1.77 -7.87 -10.18
CA ARG A 244 -3.21 -8.23 -10.18
C ARG A 244 -3.74 -8.31 -8.75
N PRO A 245 -3.94 -7.19 -8.06
CA PRO A 245 -4.52 -7.18 -6.72
C PRO A 245 -6.04 -7.42 -6.76
N ASP A 246 -6.62 -7.76 -5.62
CA ASP A 246 -8.06 -7.57 -5.45
C ASP A 246 -8.36 -6.07 -5.29
N SER A 247 -8.92 -5.46 -6.34
CA SER A 247 -9.20 -4.02 -6.39
C SER A 247 -10.22 -3.56 -5.33
N ARG A 248 -11.16 -4.42 -4.94
CA ARG A 248 -12.20 -4.06 -3.95
C ARG A 248 -11.59 -4.02 -2.55
N ARG A 249 -10.75 -5.01 -2.24
CA ARG A 249 -9.99 -5.08 -1.00
C ARG A 249 -9.10 -3.87 -0.81
N ILE A 250 -8.18 -3.60 -1.74
CA ILE A 250 -7.24 -2.48 -1.61
C ILE A 250 -7.94 -1.12 -1.54
N MET A 251 -9.11 -0.98 -2.19
CA MET A 251 -9.95 0.21 -2.08
C MET A 251 -10.51 0.37 -0.66
N SER A 252 -10.98 -0.72 -0.04
CA SER A 252 -11.51 -0.69 1.32
C SER A 252 -10.43 -0.37 2.38
N TRP A 253 -9.18 -0.75 2.12
CA TRP A 253 -8.04 -0.52 3.00
C TRP A 253 -7.51 0.92 3.00
N GLU A 254 -7.90 1.73 2.02
CA GLU A 254 -7.64 3.17 2.04
C GLU A 254 -8.71 3.95 2.81
N SER A 255 -9.65 3.26 3.46
CA SER A 255 -10.61 3.90 4.36
C SER A 255 -9.95 4.42 5.65
N PRO A 256 -10.54 5.44 6.30
CA PRO A 256 -10.04 5.99 7.56
C PRO A 256 -9.86 4.97 8.69
N ASN A 257 -10.60 3.86 8.65
CA ASN A 257 -10.60 2.83 9.70
C ASN A 257 -9.25 2.10 9.81
N LEU A 258 -8.52 1.94 8.70
CA LEU A 258 -7.23 1.24 8.68
C LEU A 258 -6.05 2.17 9.03
N VAL A 259 -6.21 3.49 8.88
CA VAL A 259 -5.12 4.48 9.04
C VAL A 259 -4.35 4.32 10.36
N PRO A 260 -5.00 4.14 11.54
CA PRO A 260 -4.28 3.98 12.81
C PRO A 260 -3.40 2.73 12.90
N TYR A 261 -3.68 1.71 12.10
CA TYR A 261 -3.05 0.38 12.16
C TYR A 261 -2.06 0.13 11.04
N ARG A 262 -1.96 1.04 10.08
CA ARG A 262 -1.26 0.85 8.82
C ARG A 262 0.21 0.46 9.01
N ASP A 263 0.90 1.10 9.95
CA ASP A 263 2.31 0.82 10.26
C ASP A 263 2.53 -0.54 10.93
N GLN A 264 1.53 -1.05 11.66
CA GLN A 264 1.59 -2.38 12.29
C GLN A 264 1.24 -3.49 11.31
N LEU A 265 0.41 -3.19 10.31
CA LEU A 265 -0.10 -4.15 9.33
C LEU A 265 0.72 -4.19 8.03
N LEU A 266 1.86 -3.49 7.95
CA LEU A 266 2.63 -3.34 6.70
C LEU A 266 2.89 -4.67 5.98
N THR A 267 3.28 -5.71 6.72
CA THR A 267 3.59 -7.03 6.15
C THR A 267 2.36 -7.71 5.54
N ILE A 268 1.17 -7.53 6.12
CA ILE A 268 -0.09 -8.07 5.61
C ILE A 268 -0.57 -7.25 4.41
N LEU A 269 -0.48 -5.92 4.50
CA LEU A 269 -0.88 -5.04 3.39
C LEU A 269 0.01 -5.24 2.16
N ASP A 270 1.30 -5.49 2.36
CA ASP A 270 2.25 -5.75 1.28
C ASP A 270 1.90 -7.04 0.50
N LEU A 271 1.09 -7.97 1.04
CA LEU A 271 0.66 -9.20 0.35
C LEU A 271 -0.19 -8.91 -0.91
N GLU A 272 -1.00 -7.84 -0.91
CA GLU A 272 -1.72 -7.37 -2.10
C GLU A 272 -0.90 -6.37 -2.93
N GLY A 273 0.28 -5.98 -2.46
CA GLY A 273 1.23 -5.17 -3.23
C GLY A 273 1.81 -5.93 -4.43
N PRO A 274 2.49 -5.21 -5.35
CA PRO A 274 3.09 -5.82 -6.54
C PRO A 274 4.24 -6.77 -6.17
N ASP A 275 4.43 -7.82 -6.96
CA ASP A 275 5.51 -8.79 -6.76
C ASP A 275 6.92 -8.18 -6.94
N THR A 276 7.57 -7.88 -5.82
CA THR A 276 8.93 -7.31 -5.77
C THR A 276 10.06 -8.35 -5.90
N THR A 277 9.74 -9.65 -5.95
CA THR A 277 10.75 -10.72 -6.03
C THR A 277 11.36 -10.90 -7.42
N GLY A 278 10.81 -10.20 -8.42
CA GLY A 278 11.20 -10.34 -9.83
C GLY A 278 10.57 -11.53 -10.55
N GLN A 279 9.77 -12.36 -9.87
CA GLN A 279 9.09 -13.51 -10.48
C GLN A 279 7.85 -13.11 -11.30
N GLN A 280 7.38 -11.87 -11.17
CA GLN A 280 6.24 -11.29 -11.89
C GLN A 280 4.94 -12.09 -11.71
N ARG A 281 4.69 -12.64 -10.52
CA ARG A 281 3.47 -13.43 -10.23
C ARG A 281 2.24 -12.60 -9.89
N GLY A 282 2.28 -11.31 -10.17
CA GLY A 282 1.21 -10.37 -9.87
C GLY A 282 1.35 -9.75 -8.50
N THR A 283 0.95 -10.45 -7.45
CA THR A 283 0.99 -9.96 -6.06
C THR A 283 2.08 -10.66 -5.25
N MET A 284 2.53 -10.02 -4.16
CA MET A 284 3.51 -10.61 -3.24
C MET A 284 3.06 -11.95 -2.67
N ARG A 285 1.76 -12.12 -2.36
CA ARG A 285 1.21 -13.41 -1.89
C ARG A 285 1.44 -14.57 -2.86
N MET A 286 1.58 -14.30 -4.17
CA MET A 286 1.71 -15.33 -5.19
C MET A 286 3.15 -15.80 -5.43
N SER A 287 4.14 -14.93 -5.16
CA SER A 287 5.57 -15.14 -5.47
C SER A 287 6.39 -15.65 -4.30
N SER A 288 6.42 -14.92 -3.19
CA SER A 288 7.10 -15.31 -1.95
C SER A 288 6.47 -14.55 -0.80
N PRO A 289 5.81 -15.22 0.15
CA PRO A 289 5.14 -14.55 1.27
C PRO A 289 6.07 -13.82 2.23
N GLY A 290 7.40 -13.94 2.07
CA GLY A 290 8.37 -13.31 2.97
C GLY A 290 8.14 -13.70 4.43
N ALA A 291 7.92 -12.69 5.29
CA ALA A 291 7.86 -12.73 6.76
C ALA A 291 6.93 -13.79 7.40
N PHE A 292 6.08 -14.46 6.62
CA PHE A 292 5.19 -15.53 7.09
C PHE A 292 5.71 -16.94 6.74
N THR A 293 7.01 -17.07 6.45
CA THR A 293 7.66 -18.36 6.17
C THR A 293 8.17 -18.98 7.47
N GLY A 294 7.36 -19.83 8.08
CA GLY A 294 7.81 -20.73 9.14
C GLY A 294 8.84 -21.76 8.63
N PRO A 295 9.64 -22.36 9.52
CA PRO A 295 10.63 -23.36 9.13
C PRO A 295 9.94 -24.67 8.67
N SER A 296 10.03 -24.92 7.36
CA SER A 296 9.94 -26.25 6.71
C SER A 296 8.56 -26.95 6.60
N GLN A 297 8.32 -27.49 5.40
CA GLN A 297 7.36 -28.54 5.00
C GLN A 297 5.91 -28.22 4.60
N SER A 298 5.45 -26.97 4.55
CA SER A 298 4.12 -26.71 3.94
C SER A 298 4.22 -26.69 2.40
N THR A 299 3.33 -27.43 1.73
CA THR A 299 3.20 -27.35 0.27
C THR A 299 2.79 -25.93 -0.14
N HIS A 300 3.28 -25.44 -1.28
CA HIS A 300 2.97 -24.10 -1.81
C HIS A 300 1.47 -23.78 -1.90
N THR A 301 0.60 -24.78 -2.01
CA THR A 301 -0.87 -24.62 -2.02
C THR A 301 -1.40 -24.24 -0.64
N THR A 302 -1.04 -24.98 0.41
CA THR A 302 -1.48 -24.72 1.80
C THR A 302 -1.06 -23.34 2.29
N GLN A 303 0.14 -22.88 1.90
CA GLN A 303 0.61 -21.56 2.30
C GLN A 303 -0.20 -20.42 1.66
N ARG A 304 -0.67 -20.60 0.41
CA ARG A 304 -1.52 -19.59 -0.25
C ARG A 304 -2.89 -19.51 0.42
N ASP A 305 -3.48 -20.66 0.74
CA ASP A 305 -4.77 -20.73 1.41
C ASP A 305 -4.74 -20.02 2.77
N ILE A 306 -3.64 -20.16 3.54
CA ILE A 306 -3.41 -19.45 4.80
C ILE A 306 -3.37 -17.93 4.59
N LEU A 307 -2.65 -17.44 3.57
CA LEU A 307 -2.53 -16.00 3.32
C LEU A 307 -3.84 -15.39 2.80
N ASP A 308 -4.55 -16.10 1.93
CA ASP A 308 -5.86 -15.66 1.44
C ASP A 308 -6.86 -15.57 2.60
N ARG A 309 -6.89 -16.57 3.49
CA ARG A 309 -7.68 -16.51 4.72
C ARG A 309 -7.27 -15.37 5.65
N LEU A 310 -5.98 -15.12 5.83
CA LEU A 310 -5.50 -13.99 6.63
C LEU A 310 -6.03 -12.65 6.08
N LEU A 311 -6.03 -12.48 4.76
CA LEU A 311 -6.55 -11.28 4.11
C LEU A 311 -8.07 -11.15 4.26
N ASP A 312 -8.81 -12.25 4.13
CA ASP A 312 -10.27 -12.29 4.35
C ASP A 312 -10.62 -11.96 5.81
N ILE A 313 -9.81 -12.44 6.76
CA ILE A 313 -9.96 -12.14 8.19
C ILE A 313 -9.65 -10.66 8.45
N LEU A 314 -8.64 -10.06 7.81
CA LEU A 314 -8.38 -8.62 7.93
C LEU A 314 -9.59 -7.81 7.43
N ASP A 315 -10.12 -8.15 6.25
CA ASP A 315 -11.30 -7.49 5.68
C ASP A 315 -12.51 -7.59 6.63
N SER A 316 -12.72 -8.77 7.22
CA SER A 316 -13.79 -9.01 8.19
C SER A 316 -13.55 -8.25 9.51
N SER A 317 -12.30 -8.19 9.97
CA SER A 317 -11.92 -7.47 11.19
C SER A 317 -12.18 -5.98 11.06
N LEU A 318 -11.86 -5.38 9.90
CA LEU A 318 -12.15 -3.98 9.61
C LEU A 318 -13.65 -3.69 9.57
N ALA A 319 -14.47 -4.66 9.19
CA ALA A 319 -15.93 -4.54 9.20
C ALA A 319 -16.53 -4.63 10.61
N VAL A 320 -15.91 -5.40 11.52
CA VAL A 320 -16.34 -5.51 12.93
C VAL A 320 -15.90 -4.30 13.75
N GLY A 321 -14.60 -3.97 13.74
CA GLY A 321 -14.08 -2.80 14.43
C GLY A 321 -12.61 -2.86 14.90
N PRO A 322 -12.16 -1.77 15.55
CA PRO A 322 -10.82 -1.59 16.13
C PRO A 322 -10.28 -2.76 16.95
N GLY A 323 -11.08 -3.29 17.87
CA GLY A 323 -10.69 -4.38 18.77
C GLY A 323 -10.40 -5.69 18.05
N THR A 324 -11.11 -5.96 16.96
CA THR A 324 -10.87 -7.14 16.12
C THR A 324 -9.58 -7.01 15.32
N VAL A 325 -9.28 -5.80 14.83
CA VAL A 325 -7.96 -5.51 14.20
C VAL A 325 -6.82 -5.63 15.22
N ASN A 326 -7.02 -5.13 16.45
CA ASN A 326 -6.05 -5.28 17.54
C ASN A 326 -5.76 -6.74 17.88
N LEU A 327 -6.79 -7.59 17.88
CA LEU A 327 -6.63 -9.03 18.11
C LEU A 327 -5.82 -9.70 16.98
N LEU A 328 -6.09 -9.33 15.73
CA LEU A 328 -5.32 -9.79 14.57
C LEU A 328 -3.84 -9.40 14.71
N ILE A 329 -3.55 -8.16 15.09
CA ILE A 329 -2.18 -7.69 15.32
C ILE A 329 -1.51 -8.48 16.46
N ALA A 330 -2.18 -8.64 17.59
CA ALA A 330 -1.65 -9.34 18.75
C ALA A 330 -1.32 -10.82 18.46
N LEU A 331 -2.12 -11.46 17.62
CA LEU A 331 -1.95 -12.88 17.28
C LEU A 331 -0.98 -13.11 16.11
N CYS A 332 -1.08 -12.34 15.04
CA CYS A 332 -0.33 -12.58 13.80
C CYS A 332 0.95 -11.76 13.67
N ILE A 333 1.02 -10.56 14.26
CA ILE A 333 2.14 -9.63 14.09
C ILE A 333 3.03 -9.64 15.33
N GLU A 334 2.48 -9.31 16.50
CA GLU A 334 3.26 -9.20 17.74
C GLU A 334 3.89 -10.53 18.17
N ARG A 335 3.24 -11.65 17.83
CA ARG A 335 3.73 -13.02 18.11
C ARG A 335 4.40 -13.70 16.93
N GLU A 336 4.42 -13.06 15.77
CA GLU A 336 4.99 -13.59 14.52
C GLU A 336 4.49 -15.01 14.15
N ASP A 337 3.22 -15.33 14.48
CA ASP A 337 2.63 -16.66 14.25
C ASP A 337 1.39 -16.59 13.36
N VAL A 338 1.59 -16.82 12.06
CA VAL A 338 0.51 -16.99 11.08
C VAL A 338 0.38 -18.48 10.75
N SER A 339 -0.39 -19.18 11.57
CA SER A 339 -0.69 -20.60 11.41
C SER A 339 -2.20 -20.86 11.29
N GLU A 340 -2.57 -22.04 10.80
CA GLU A 340 -3.95 -22.54 10.75
C GLU A 340 -4.70 -22.36 12.07
N ARG A 341 -3.99 -22.60 13.18
CA ARG A 341 -4.52 -22.44 14.53
C ARG A 341 -4.84 -20.98 14.81
N THR A 342 -3.90 -20.07 14.57
CA THR A 342 -4.10 -18.63 14.79
C THR A 342 -5.24 -18.07 13.95
N LEU A 343 -5.33 -18.47 12.68
CA LEU A 343 -6.42 -18.04 11.81
C LEU A 343 -7.78 -18.55 12.30
N THR A 344 -7.86 -19.81 12.75
CA THR A 344 -9.08 -20.37 13.36
C THR A 344 -9.49 -19.61 14.62
N GLN A 345 -8.52 -19.15 15.43
CA GLN A 345 -8.80 -18.31 16.60
C GLN A 345 -9.42 -16.98 16.20
N LEU A 346 -8.85 -16.32 15.19
CA LEU A 346 -9.36 -15.05 14.68
C LEU A 346 -10.75 -15.19 14.06
N GLU A 347 -10.96 -16.22 13.23
CA GLU A 347 -12.27 -16.50 12.63
C GLU A 347 -13.35 -16.69 13.69
N ALA A 348 -13.06 -17.46 14.75
CA ALA A 348 -13.99 -17.66 15.85
C ALA A 348 -14.34 -16.34 16.56
N ALA A 349 -13.37 -15.45 16.77
CA ALA A 349 -13.60 -14.14 17.38
C ALA A 349 -14.41 -13.21 16.46
N VAL A 350 -14.04 -13.13 15.18
CA VAL A 350 -14.73 -12.33 14.15
C VAL A 350 -16.20 -12.76 14.02
N GLN A 351 -16.50 -14.06 14.09
CA GLN A 351 -17.86 -14.60 14.01
C GLN A 351 -18.78 -14.16 15.16
N ILE A 352 -18.24 -13.72 16.30
CA ILE A 352 -19.06 -13.17 17.40
C ILE A 352 -19.60 -11.78 17.03
N VAL A 353 -18.95 -11.07 16.09
CA VAL A 353 -19.33 -9.72 15.62
C VAL A 353 -19.52 -8.75 16.79
N ASN A 354 -18.59 -8.80 17.75
CA ASN A 354 -18.59 -7.91 18.92
C ASN A 354 -17.17 -7.40 19.17
N ASP A 355 -16.93 -6.12 18.86
CA ASP A 355 -15.60 -5.53 18.93
C ASP A 355 -15.02 -5.50 20.35
N ALA A 356 -15.86 -5.33 21.37
CA ALA A 356 -15.42 -5.32 22.77
C ALA A 356 -14.94 -6.70 23.24
N VAL A 357 -15.53 -7.77 22.68
CA VAL A 357 -15.07 -9.15 22.93
C VAL A 357 -13.66 -9.32 22.36
N SER A 358 -13.46 -8.93 21.10
CA SER A 358 -12.15 -9.01 20.45
C SER A 358 -11.08 -8.16 21.15
N GLU A 359 -11.41 -6.94 21.59
CA GLU A 359 -10.48 -6.07 22.34
C GLU A 359 -10.02 -6.72 23.65
N THR A 360 -10.96 -7.36 24.37
CA THR A 360 -10.63 -8.07 25.60
C THR A 360 -9.75 -9.29 25.32
N LEU A 361 -10.04 -10.03 24.25
CA LEU A 361 -9.19 -11.14 23.81
C LEU A 361 -7.81 -10.65 23.37
N ALA A 362 -7.70 -9.49 22.73
CA ALA A 362 -6.42 -8.90 22.34
C ALA A 362 -5.58 -8.55 23.58
N SER A 363 -6.20 -7.93 24.58
CA SER A 363 -5.59 -7.63 25.88
C SER A 363 -5.13 -8.91 26.59
N PHE A 364 -5.95 -9.97 26.54
CA PHE A 364 -5.60 -11.29 27.06
C PHE A 364 -4.38 -11.90 26.36
N VAL A 365 -4.35 -11.90 25.02
CA VAL A 365 -3.22 -12.44 24.26
C VAL A 365 -1.92 -11.70 24.59
N ARG A 366 -1.97 -10.36 24.69
CA ARG A 366 -0.81 -9.54 25.06
C ARG A 366 -0.32 -9.78 26.48
N ALA A 367 -1.24 -10.06 27.39
CA ALA A 367 -0.88 -10.40 28.77
C ALA A 367 -0.15 -11.75 28.89
N LEU A 368 -0.20 -12.60 27.86
CA LEU A 368 0.57 -13.86 27.83
C LEU A 368 2.06 -13.63 27.50
N SER A 369 2.44 -12.45 27.03
CA SER A 369 3.83 -12.15 26.67
C SER A 369 4.75 -12.11 27.89
N PRO A 370 6.00 -12.63 27.78
CA PRO A 370 6.97 -12.55 28.86
C PRO A 370 7.29 -11.09 29.17
N GLY A 371 7.09 -10.68 30.42
CA GLY A 371 7.26 -9.29 30.86
C GLY A 371 5.96 -8.55 31.22
N SER A 372 4.78 -9.16 30.99
CA SER A 372 3.52 -8.57 31.46
C SER A 372 3.43 -8.59 33.00
N GLU A 373 3.14 -7.43 33.60
CA GLU A 373 2.95 -7.30 35.04
C GLU A 373 1.85 -8.24 35.54
N LEU A 374 2.03 -8.81 36.74
CA LEU A 374 1.09 -9.78 37.31
C LEU A 374 -0.33 -9.22 37.44
N ILE A 375 -0.49 -7.97 37.87
CA ILE A 375 -1.80 -7.31 38.01
C ILE A 375 -2.51 -7.23 36.65
N THR A 376 -1.78 -6.79 35.61
CA THR A 376 -2.29 -6.73 34.23
C THR A 376 -2.71 -8.11 33.73
N ARG A 377 -1.89 -9.14 34.00
CA ARG A 377 -2.24 -10.53 33.67
C ARG A 377 -3.53 -10.96 34.35
N MET A 378 -3.65 -10.75 35.66
CA MET A 378 -4.84 -11.16 36.42
C MET A 378 -6.11 -10.48 35.90
N SER A 379 -6.05 -9.18 35.62
CA SER A 379 -7.17 -8.43 35.04
C SER A 379 -7.58 -8.97 33.66
N ALA A 380 -6.60 -9.25 32.80
CA ALA A 380 -6.82 -9.78 31.47
C ALA A 380 -7.38 -11.22 31.51
N PHE A 381 -6.86 -12.08 32.39
CA PHE A 381 -7.42 -13.42 32.63
C PHE A 381 -8.85 -13.36 33.15
N GLY A 382 -9.13 -12.50 34.13
CA GLY A 382 -10.48 -12.38 34.70
C GLY A 382 -11.51 -11.96 33.64
N SER A 383 -11.15 -10.97 32.82
CA SER A 383 -11.99 -10.49 31.73
C SER A 383 -12.18 -11.54 30.63
N ALA A 384 -11.10 -12.23 30.23
CA ALA A 384 -11.15 -13.29 29.24
C ALA A 384 -12.01 -14.47 29.71
N VAL A 385 -11.82 -14.94 30.95
CA VAL A 385 -12.62 -16.02 31.54
C VAL A 385 -14.10 -15.68 31.51
N GLY A 386 -14.48 -14.44 31.86
CA GLY A 386 -15.85 -13.97 31.76
C GLY A 386 -16.42 -14.10 30.34
N ILE A 387 -15.67 -13.66 29.33
CA ILE A 387 -16.05 -13.79 27.92
C ILE A 387 -16.18 -15.25 27.49
N LEU A 388 -15.23 -16.11 27.85
CA LEU A 388 -15.25 -17.54 27.47
C LEU A 388 -16.42 -18.28 28.13
N THR A 389 -16.84 -17.85 29.31
CA THR A 389 -18.04 -18.36 29.97
C THR A 389 -19.30 -17.96 29.18
N GLN A 390 -19.39 -16.70 28.75
CA GLN A 390 -20.53 -16.17 27.97
C GLN A 390 -20.59 -16.70 26.53
N HIS A 391 -19.45 -16.99 25.92
CA HIS A 391 -19.34 -17.41 24.52
C HIS A 391 -18.66 -18.79 24.41
N PRO A 392 -19.42 -19.91 24.49
CA PRO A 392 -18.87 -21.25 24.44
C PRO A 392 -18.02 -21.56 23.21
N ALA A 393 -18.33 -20.95 22.06
CA ALA A 393 -17.58 -21.10 20.81
C ALA A 393 -16.11 -20.67 20.94
N LEU A 394 -15.78 -19.77 21.88
CA LEU A 394 -14.42 -19.29 22.10
C LEU A 394 -13.61 -20.16 23.08
N ARG A 395 -14.24 -21.10 23.79
CA ARG A 395 -13.58 -21.91 24.82
C ARG A 395 -12.45 -22.79 24.27
N VAL A 396 -12.62 -23.36 23.07
CA VAL A 396 -11.56 -24.17 22.46
C VAL A 396 -10.47 -23.26 21.84
N PRO A 397 -10.80 -22.27 20.99
CA PRO A 397 -9.79 -21.45 20.34
C PRO A 397 -8.99 -20.58 21.32
N PHE A 398 -9.57 -20.11 22.42
CA PHE A 398 -8.87 -19.25 23.38
C PHE A 398 -8.63 -19.92 24.74
N GLY A 399 -9.58 -20.70 25.25
CA GLY A 399 -9.43 -21.35 26.56
C GLY A 399 -8.44 -22.52 26.54
N VAL A 400 -8.75 -23.57 25.79
CA VAL A 400 -7.90 -24.78 25.69
C VAL A 400 -6.57 -24.45 25.03
N SER A 401 -6.61 -23.71 23.92
CA SER A 401 -5.41 -23.39 23.16
C SER A 401 -4.37 -22.61 23.99
N PHE A 402 -4.78 -21.59 24.76
CA PHE A 402 -3.85 -20.84 25.60
C PHE A 402 -3.67 -21.43 26.99
N ASP A 403 -4.17 -22.63 27.24
CA ASP A 403 -4.12 -23.31 28.53
C ASP A 403 -4.56 -22.39 29.68
N ILE A 404 -5.74 -21.78 29.51
CA ILE A 404 -6.29 -20.86 30.51
C ILE A 404 -6.50 -21.56 31.86
N ASN A 405 -6.70 -22.88 31.84
CA ASN A 405 -6.90 -23.72 33.01
C ASN A 405 -5.72 -23.64 33.99
N HIS A 406 -4.49 -23.86 33.49
CA HIS A 406 -3.29 -23.79 34.32
C HIS A 406 -2.80 -22.36 34.50
N ARG A 407 -2.86 -21.53 33.46
CA ARG A 407 -2.30 -20.16 33.54
C ARG A 407 -3.12 -19.23 34.44
N ALA A 408 -4.45 -19.31 34.40
CA ALA A 408 -5.28 -18.44 35.23
C ALA A 408 -5.23 -18.85 36.72
N SER A 409 -5.16 -20.14 37.02
CA SER A 409 -4.97 -20.63 38.40
C SER A 409 -3.58 -20.29 38.94
N GLY A 410 -2.54 -20.39 38.10
CA GLY A 410 -1.19 -19.93 38.44
C GLY A 410 -1.13 -18.42 38.69
N ALA A 411 -1.75 -17.60 37.84
CA ALA A 411 -1.82 -16.14 38.03
C ALA A 411 -2.59 -15.75 39.30
N PHE A 412 -3.67 -16.46 39.61
CA PHE A 412 -4.43 -16.27 40.84
C PHE A 412 -3.58 -16.58 42.08
N THR A 413 -2.87 -17.72 42.07
CA THR A 413 -1.99 -18.13 43.18
C THR A 413 -0.84 -17.14 43.39
N ALA A 414 -0.18 -16.74 42.31
CA ALA A 414 0.86 -15.72 42.36
C ALA A 414 0.32 -14.37 42.87
N GLY A 415 -0.90 -14.01 42.49
CA GLY A 415 -1.59 -12.81 42.95
C GLY A 415 -1.86 -12.83 44.45
N GLN A 416 -2.29 -13.97 44.99
CA GLN A 416 -2.48 -14.15 46.44
C GLN A 416 -1.15 -13.99 47.20
N SER A 417 -0.07 -14.58 46.68
CA SER A 417 1.27 -14.43 47.27
C SER A 417 1.74 -12.97 47.24
N LEU A 418 1.52 -12.28 46.12
CA LEU A 418 1.85 -10.86 46.00
C LEU A 418 1.04 -10.02 46.99
N PHE A 419 -0.28 -10.24 47.09
CA PHE A 419 -1.13 -9.52 48.03
C PHE A 419 -0.68 -9.73 49.48
N SER A 420 -0.36 -10.98 49.85
CA SER A 420 0.14 -11.32 51.18
C SER A 420 1.44 -10.61 51.52
N ARG A 421 2.37 -10.53 50.55
CA ARG A 421 3.61 -9.77 50.69
C ARG A 421 3.36 -8.27 50.81
N CYS A 422 2.50 -7.70 49.96
CA CYS A 422 2.15 -6.28 50.01
C CYS A 422 1.58 -5.89 51.38
N LEU A 423 0.72 -6.73 51.96
CA LEU A 423 0.18 -6.52 53.30
C LEU A 423 1.27 -6.57 54.38
N ALA A 424 2.22 -7.51 54.29
CA ALA A 424 3.31 -7.64 55.26
C ALA A 424 4.27 -6.44 55.24
N GLU A 425 4.50 -5.89 54.05
CA GLU A 425 5.41 -4.76 53.84
C GLU A 425 4.71 -3.39 53.99
N SER A 426 3.41 -3.36 54.31
CA SER A 426 2.58 -2.14 54.47
C SER A 426 2.63 -1.19 53.26
N HIS A 427 2.60 -1.74 52.04
CA HIS A 427 2.61 -0.93 50.81
C HIS A 427 1.25 -0.25 50.54
N ARG A 428 1.26 0.97 50.00
CA ARG A 428 0.02 1.74 49.69
C ARG A 428 -0.86 1.13 48.59
N ASP A 429 -0.36 0.16 47.83
CA ASP A 429 -1.06 -0.40 46.67
C ASP A 429 -1.75 -1.75 46.94
N CYS A 430 -1.79 -2.21 48.20
CA CYS A 430 -2.40 -3.50 48.57
C CYS A 430 -3.85 -3.63 48.07
N ALA A 431 -4.64 -2.56 48.17
CA ALA A 431 -6.04 -2.56 47.80
C ALA A 431 -6.27 -2.91 46.30
N SER A 432 -5.39 -2.42 45.43
CA SER A 432 -5.45 -2.69 43.99
C SER A 432 -5.15 -4.15 43.67
N VAL A 433 -4.12 -4.72 44.31
CA VAL A 433 -3.75 -6.13 44.17
C VAL A 433 -4.88 -7.02 44.71
N GLY A 434 -5.39 -6.73 45.91
CA GLY A 434 -6.49 -7.50 46.51
C GLY A 434 -7.75 -7.48 45.66
N SER A 435 -8.11 -6.32 45.08
CA SER A 435 -9.25 -6.20 44.17
C SER A 435 -9.06 -7.05 42.91
N SER A 436 -7.84 -7.11 42.38
CA SER A 436 -7.51 -7.92 41.20
C SER A 436 -7.53 -9.43 41.51
N VAL A 437 -7.05 -9.85 42.70
CA VAL A 437 -7.17 -11.25 43.18
C VAL A 437 -8.64 -11.64 43.28
N LEU A 438 -9.45 -10.79 43.92
CA LEU A 438 -10.87 -11.07 44.11
C LEU A 438 -11.63 -11.12 42.78
N ALA A 439 -11.37 -10.17 41.87
CA ALA A 439 -11.99 -10.14 40.56
C ALA A 439 -11.67 -11.39 39.74
N LEU A 440 -10.39 -11.79 39.67
CA LEU A 440 -9.99 -13.02 38.98
C LEU A 440 -10.61 -14.26 39.65
N GLY A 441 -10.56 -14.34 40.98
CA GLY A 441 -11.14 -15.47 41.73
C GLY A 441 -12.64 -15.64 41.47
N ARG A 442 -13.41 -14.53 41.44
CA ARG A 442 -14.83 -14.56 41.08
C ARG A 442 -15.07 -14.99 39.63
N ALA A 443 -14.25 -14.51 38.70
CA ALA A 443 -14.34 -14.93 37.30
C ALA A 443 -14.09 -16.44 37.16
N LEU A 444 -13.06 -16.98 37.83
CA LEU A 444 -12.76 -18.41 37.86
C LEU A 444 -13.89 -19.22 38.51
N LEU A 445 -14.47 -18.72 39.60
CA LEU A 445 -15.61 -19.35 40.25
C LEU A 445 -16.81 -19.45 39.31
N SER A 446 -17.09 -18.39 38.54
CA SER A 446 -18.19 -18.36 37.57
C SER A 446 -17.97 -19.27 36.34
N ALA A 447 -16.74 -19.70 36.10
CA ALA A 447 -16.36 -20.53 34.95
C ALA A 447 -16.48 -22.03 35.26
N GLU A 448 -17.70 -22.49 35.52
CA GLU A 448 -18.00 -23.90 35.89
C GLU A 448 -17.44 -24.92 34.88
N TRP A 449 -17.32 -24.54 33.61
CA TRP A 449 -16.77 -25.38 32.55
C TRP A 449 -15.28 -25.73 32.75
N LEU A 450 -14.54 -24.99 33.58
CA LEU A 450 -13.16 -25.29 33.98
C LEU A 450 -13.05 -26.15 35.23
N HIS A 451 -14.10 -26.22 36.06
CA HIS A 451 -14.01 -26.85 37.40
C HIS A 451 -13.66 -28.33 37.35
N SER A 452 -14.12 -29.03 36.30
CA SER A 452 -13.78 -30.44 36.06
C SER A 452 -12.29 -30.71 35.80
N GLN A 453 -11.52 -29.66 35.48
CA GLN A 453 -10.10 -29.73 35.17
C GLN A 453 -9.22 -29.24 36.34
N TRP A 454 -9.83 -28.84 37.46
CA TRP A 454 -9.16 -28.37 38.66
C TRP A 454 -9.26 -29.39 39.80
N GLN A 455 -8.34 -29.28 40.75
CA GLN A 455 -8.43 -30.06 41.99
C GLN A 455 -9.64 -29.58 42.81
N PRO A 456 -10.40 -30.48 43.46
CA PRO A 456 -11.56 -30.11 44.27
C PRO A 456 -11.24 -29.05 45.33
N ASP A 457 -10.08 -29.14 45.97
CA ASP A 457 -9.62 -28.20 46.98
C ASP A 457 -9.48 -26.77 46.45
N PHE A 458 -9.06 -26.61 45.18
CA PHE A 458 -8.97 -25.31 44.53
C PHE A 458 -10.36 -24.73 44.23
N VAL A 459 -11.32 -25.56 43.84
CA VAL A 459 -12.70 -25.12 43.61
C VAL A 459 -13.35 -24.70 44.93
N GLU A 460 -13.15 -25.48 45.99
CA GLU A 460 -13.63 -25.13 47.33
C GLU A 460 -13.01 -23.82 47.84
N LEU A 461 -11.72 -23.58 47.54
CA LEU A 461 -11.05 -22.32 47.82
C LEU A 461 -11.76 -21.12 47.18
N LEU A 462 -12.14 -21.23 45.91
CA LEU A 462 -12.84 -20.16 45.19
C LEU A 462 -14.22 -19.85 45.81
N HIS A 463 -14.94 -20.86 46.32
CA HIS A 463 -16.21 -20.66 47.03
C HIS A 463 -16.07 -19.93 48.38
N ARG A 464 -14.87 -19.93 48.97
CA ARG A 464 -14.57 -19.28 50.26
C ARG A 464 -14.09 -17.83 50.12
N LEU A 465 -14.03 -17.29 48.90
CA LEU A 465 -13.60 -15.92 48.65
C LEU A 465 -14.50 -14.88 49.36
N PRO A 466 -13.92 -13.82 49.96
CA PRO A 466 -14.68 -12.79 50.66
C PRO A 466 -15.50 -11.90 49.71
N THR A 467 -16.46 -11.18 50.26
CA THR A 467 -17.14 -10.10 49.52
C THR A 467 -16.21 -8.90 49.31
N GLU A 468 -16.58 -7.97 48.43
CA GLU A 468 -15.75 -6.79 48.19
C GLU A 468 -15.78 -5.86 49.40
N GLU A 469 -16.94 -5.73 50.04
CA GLU A 469 -17.12 -5.01 51.30
C GLU A 469 -16.25 -5.62 52.42
N GLU A 470 -16.21 -6.95 52.53
CA GLU A 470 -15.35 -7.65 53.49
C GLU A 470 -13.87 -7.38 53.22
N LEU A 471 -13.43 -7.41 51.95
CA LEU A 471 -12.05 -7.11 51.58
C LEU A 471 -11.66 -5.67 51.96
N TRP A 472 -12.51 -4.68 51.63
CA TRP A 472 -12.25 -3.27 51.95
C TRP A 472 -12.26 -2.98 53.45
N ALA A 473 -13.22 -3.54 54.19
CA ALA A 473 -13.27 -3.42 55.64
C ALA A 473 -11.99 -3.97 56.28
N SER A 474 -11.47 -5.08 55.74
CA SER A 474 -10.23 -5.69 56.20
C SER A 474 -8.98 -4.88 55.86
N VAL A 475 -8.88 -4.29 54.65
CA VAL A 475 -7.75 -3.42 54.29
C VAL A 475 -7.75 -2.14 55.15
N GLN A 476 -8.92 -1.51 55.36
CA GLN A 476 -9.04 -0.30 56.19
C GLN A 476 -8.72 -0.56 57.66
N ALA A 477 -9.07 -1.74 58.19
CA ALA A 477 -8.72 -2.13 59.55
C ALA A 477 -7.20 -2.22 59.76
N ILE A 478 -6.45 -2.65 58.75
CA ILE A 478 -4.98 -2.74 58.77
C ILE A 478 -4.35 -1.34 58.71
N GLU A 479 -4.87 -0.46 57.85
CA GLU A 479 -4.38 0.92 57.73
C GLU A 479 -4.69 1.77 58.98
N GLY A 480 -5.81 1.49 59.66
CA GLY A 480 -6.24 2.20 60.87
C GLY A 480 -5.56 1.74 62.17
N GLN A 481 -5.06 0.50 62.23
CA GLN A 481 -4.30 -0.02 63.37
C GLN A 481 -2.79 0.23 63.17
N GLY A 482 -2.33 1.44 63.47
CA GLY A 482 -0.91 1.79 63.38
C GLY A 482 0.03 0.85 64.16
N GLY A 483 0.60 -0.13 63.45
CA GLY A 483 1.90 -0.73 63.74
C GLY A 483 2.06 -1.57 65.02
N ALA A 484 1.06 -2.33 65.47
CA ALA A 484 1.29 -3.37 66.48
C ALA A 484 1.70 -4.70 65.79
N PRO A 485 3.00 -5.10 65.80
CA PRO A 485 3.54 -6.15 64.93
C PRO A 485 2.94 -7.55 65.15
N GLY A 486 2.39 -7.85 66.32
CA GLY A 486 1.76 -9.15 66.62
C GLY A 486 0.33 -9.31 66.10
N SER A 487 -0.47 -8.24 66.06
CA SER A 487 -1.86 -8.26 65.59
C SER A 487 -1.95 -8.30 64.06
N VAL A 488 -1.04 -7.58 63.40
CA VAL A 488 -1.00 -7.47 61.94
C VAL A 488 -0.54 -8.78 61.29
N ALA A 489 0.43 -9.50 61.86
CA ALA A 489 0.90 -10.78 61.31
C ALA A 489 -0.17 -11.90 61.36
N ASP A 490 -0.86 -12.04 62.50
CA ASP A 490 -1.95 -13.02 62.66
C ASP A 490 -3.16 -12.69 61.76
N TYR A 491 -3.43 -11.39 61.55
CA TYR A 491 -4.53 -10.91 60.71
C TYR A 491 -4.22 -10.96 59.20
N ILE A 492 -2.96 -10.72 58.81
CA ILE A 492 -2.45 -11.00 57.45
C ILE A 492 -2.51 -12.51 57.18
N GLY A 493 -2.14 -13.33 58.16
CA GLY A 493 -2.32 -14.78 58.10
C GLY A 493 -3.79 -15.16 57.89
N PHE A 494 -4.73 -14.52 58.60
CA PHE A 494 -6.17 -14.73 58.43
C PHE A 494 -6.69 -14.30 57.04
N LEU A 495 -6.27 -13.14 56.53
CA LEU A 495 -6.67 -12.65 55.20
C LEU A 495 -6.03 -13.43 54.06
N ALA A 496 -4.76 -13.79 54.19
CA ALA A 496 -4.09 -14.73 53.30
C ALA A 496 -4.84 -16.06 53.31
N THR A 497 -5.19 -16.61 54.47
CA THR A 497 -5.95 -17.87 54.57
C THR A 497 -7.36 -17.76 53.97
N ARG A 498 -8.06 -16.63 54.15
CA ARG A 498 -9.40 -16.36 53.58
C ARG A 498 -9.38 -16.13 52.07
N LEU A 499 -8.34 -15.51 51.55
CA LEU A 499 -8.15 -15.33 50.12
C LEU A 499 -7.49 -16.53 49.46
N GLY A 500 -6.96 -17.48 50.23
CA GLY A 500 -6.42 -18.78 49.78
C GLY A 500 -4.89 -18.90 49.70
N GLY A 501 -4.15 -17.95 50.26
CA GLY A 501 -2.72 -18.07 50.49
C GLY A 501 -2.39 -19.25 51.42
N VAL A 502 -1.46 -20.09 50.98
CA VAL A 502 -0.80 -21.08 51.84
C VAL A 502 -0.23 -20.34 53.05
N GLN A 503 -0.45 -20.86 54.26
CA GLN A 503 0.14 -20.31 55.48
C GLN A 503 1.61 -19.95 55.23
N ILE A 504 1.95 -18.67 55.31
CA ILE A 504 3.34 -18.21 55.40
C ILE A 504 3.79 -18.53 56.83
N ALA A 505 3.94 -19.82 57.11
CA ALA A 505 4.62 -20.35 58.27
C ALA A 505 5.76 -21.20 57.72
N ALA A 506 6.94 -20.59 57.63
CA ALA A 506 8.22 -21.22 57.40
C ALA A 506 8.29 -22.24 56.23
N SER A 507 8.49 -21.75 55.01
CA SER A 507 9.13 -22.55 53.96
C SER A 507 9.93 -21.63 53.04
N GLU A 508 11.24 -21.55 53.29
CA GLU A 508 12.23 -20.93 52.41
C GLU A 508 12.41 -21.66 51.06
N ALA A 509 11.58 -22.66 50.73
CA ALA A 509 11.81 -23.57 49.61
C ALA A 509 11.05 -23.26 48.30
N ILE A 510 10.21 -22.22 48.23
CA ILE A 510 9.42 -21.91 47.01
C ILE A 510 10.10 -20.84 46.12
N GLY A 511 11.14 -20.17 46.63
CA GLY A 511 11.92 -19.18 45.87
C GLY A 511 12.62 -19.73 44.63
N ASP A 512 12.92 -21.03 44.59
CA ASP A 512 13.71 -21.64 43.52
C ASP A 512 12.89 -22.25 42.37
N LEU A 513 11.56 -22.33 42.49
CA LEU A 513 10.68 -22.94 41.48
C LEU A 513 10.01 -21.94 40.52
N ILE A 514 10.12 -20.64 40.78
CA ILE A 514 9.51 -19.58 39.94
C ILE A 514 10.45 -19.17 38.77
N GLY A 515 11.67 -19.70 38.72
CA GLY A 515 12.68 -19.33 37.71
C GLY A 515 12.88 -20.30 36.54
N CYS A 516 12.11 -21.38 36.41
CA CYS A 516 12.29 -22.37 35.33
C CYS A 516 11.07 -22.44 34.41
N GLU A 517 11.07 -21.63 33.35
CA GLU A 517 10.19 -21.88 32.20
C GLU A 517 10.80 -22.96 31.30
N LEU A 518 10.11 -24.10 31.18
CA LEU A 518 10.40 -25.11 30.16
C LEU A 518 9.79 -24.64 28.83
N LEU A 519 10.63 -24.11 27.95
CA LEU A 519 10.27 -23.85 26.55
C LEU A 519 10.53 -25.13 25.73
N ALA A 520 9.47 -25.80 25.30
CA ALA A 520 9.53 -26.79 24.24
C ALA A 520 9.38 -26.06 22.89
N ILE A 521 10.48 -25.88 22.17
CA ILE A 521 10.49 -25.41 20.79
C ILE A 521 11.22 -26.47 19.96
N GLY A 522 10.48 -27.42 19.40
CA GLY A 522 11.04 -28.58 18.68
C GLY A 522 11.63 -29.67 19.60
N ASP A 523 12.45 -30.58 19.04
CA ASP A 523 13.05 -31.74 19.72
C ASP A 523 14.16 -31.37 20.75
N GLU A 524 14.35 -30.09 21.08
CA GLU A 524 15.30 -29.65 22.10
C GLU A 524 14.60 -28.93 23.26
N VAL A 525 14.91 -29.34 24.48
CA VAL A 525 14.48 -28.71 25.73
C VAL A 525 15.64 -27.86 26.26
N LYS A 526 15.46 -26.53 26.31
CA LYS A 526 16.40 -25.62 26.99
C LYS A 526 15.76 -25.06 28.26
N VAL A 527 16.46 -25.25 29.38
CA VAL A 527 16.13 -24.64 30.67
C VAL A 527 17.00 -23.40 30.83
N LEU A 528 16.38 -22.23 30.93
CA LEU A 528 17.09 -20.98 31.22
C LEU A 528 16.78 -20.57 32.66
N SER A 529 17.82 -20.56 33.50
CA SER A 529 17.81 -19.93 34.82
C SER A 529 18.72 -18.70 34.80
N GLU A 530 18.35 -17.65 35.53
CA GLU A 530 19.11 -16.37 35.59
C GLU A 530 20.52 -16.51 36.23
N SER A 531 20.94 -17.71 36.66
CA SER A 531 22.24 -17.89 37.32
C SER A 531 23.12 -19.05 36.84
N SER A 532 22.68 -19.91 35.91
CA SER A 532 23.61 -20.81 35.18
C SER A 532 22.93 -21.57 34.04
N CYS A 533 23.59 -21.66 32.88
CA CYS A 533 23.19 -22.57 31.80
C CYS A 533 23.64 -23.99 32.13
N ILE A 534 22.70 -24.93 32.26
CA ILE A 534 22.98 -26.37 32.28
C ILE A 534 22.34 -26.97 31.02
N GLU A 535 23.16 -27.44 30.08
CA GLU A 535 22.68 -28.26 28.96
C GLU A 535 22.41 -29.68 29.47
N VAL A 536 21.17 -30.15 29.36
CA VAL A 536 20.78 -31.53 29.67
C VAL A 536 20.55 -32.27 28.36
N THR A 537 21.48 -33.15 27.99
CA THR A 537 21.49 -33.88 26.70
C THR A 537 20.74 -35.21 26.73
N ASP A 538 19.94 -35.50 27.76
CA ASP A 538 19.22 -36.78 27.84
C ASP A 538 17.76 -36.61 28.33
N VAL A 539 16.83 -36.68 27.37
CA VAL A 539 15.39 -36.43 27.50
C VAL A 539 14.70 -37.42 28.47
N THR A 540 15.36 -38.53 28.80
CA THR A 540 14.77 -39.58 29.62
C THR A 540 14.75 -39.27 31.12
N ARG A 541 15.51 -38.28 31.59
CA ARG A 541 15.64 -37.96 33.03
C ARG A 541 14.81 -36.75 33.52
N ALA A 542 14.16 -36.03 32.61
CA ALA A 542 13.34 -34.84 32.93
C ALA A 542 11.86 -35.16 33.23
N ARG A 543 11.49 -36.44 33.29
CA ARG A 543 10.10 -36.91 33.52
C ARG A 543 9.84 -37.54 34.89
N GLU A 544 10.86 -37.67 35.72
CA GLU A 544 10.74 -37.93 37.17
C GLU A 544 10.95 -36.62 37.91
#